data_AF-A0A6G3T9W9-F1
#
_entry.id   AF-A0A6G3T9W9-F1
#
_cell.length_a   1.000
_cell.length_b   1.000
_cell.length_c   1.000
_cell.angle_alpha   90.00
_cell.angle_beta   90.00
_cell.angle_gamma   90.00
#
_symmetry.space_group_name_H-M   'P 1'
#
loop_
_entity.id
_entity.type
_entity.pdbx_description
1 polymer ?
#
loop_
_entity_poly.entity_id
_entity_poly.type
_entity_poly.pdbx_seq_one_letter_code
_entity_poly.pdbx_strand_id
1 'polypeptide(L)'
;MTPQNELRLLPWSGPDGKPCYLSTDDSGGYMSRLADNIEAVQLGMAADLVEQVSAVLGDQGAGSEDLRHMLTELTGALRDVLRVATSRGHLLAVSESQSTASLG
;
A
#
# COMPACT_ATOMS: atom_id res chain seq x y z
N MET A 1 -15.06 -15.78 15.01
CA MET A 1 -14.20 -15.39 13.88
C MET A 1 -14.90 -14.25 13.18
N THR A 2 -14.41 -13.02 13.35
CA THR A 2 -14.80 -11.92 12.46
C THR A 2 -14.33 -12.30 11.06
N PRO A 3 -15.21 -12.26 10.04
CA PRO A 3 -14.77 -12.51 8.68
C PRO A 3 -13.67 -11.50 8.34
N GLN A 4 -12.57 -11.95 7.74
CA GLN A 4 -11.45 -11.08 7.34
C GLN A 4 -11.89 -9.95 6.38
N ASN A 5 -13.08 -10.06 5.81
CA ASN A 5 -13.74 -9.02 5.02
C ASN A 5 -14.24 -7.82 5.85
N GLU A 6 -14.08 -7.79 7.17
CA GLU A 6 -14.39 -6.64 8.03
C GLU A 6 -13.12 -5.98 8.61
N LEU A 7 -11.94 -6.39 8.12
CA LEU A 7 -10.66 -5.90 8.61
C LEU A 7 -9.87 -5.22 7.50
N ARG A 8 -9.48 -3.96 7.72
CA ARG A 8 -8.56 -3.20 6.88
C ARG A 8 -7.13 -3.65 7.12
N LEU A 9 -6.42 -4.04 6.07
CA LEU A 9 -4.98 -4.22 6.11
C LEU A 9 -4.29 -2.84 6.24
N LEU A 10 -3.44 -2.64 7.24
CA LEU A 10 -2.73 -1.38 7.43
C LEU A 10 -1.50 -1.28 6.51
N PRO A 11 -1.08 -0.10 6.03
CA PRO A 11 0.05 0.04 5.10
C PRO A 11 1.43 -0.18 5.75
N TRP A 12 1.48 -0.36 7.08
CA TRP A 12 2.68 -0.78 7.83
C TRP A 12 2.53 -2.19 8.38
N SER A 13 3.67 -2.80 8.69
CA SER A 13 3.76 -4.07 9.41
C SER A 13 3.88 -3.86 10.92
N GLY A 14 3.52 -4.90 11.68
CA GLY A 14 3.75 -4.95 13.11
C GLY A 14 5.22 -5.20 13.46
N PRO A 15 5.56 -5.27 14.76
CA PRO A 15 6.93 -5.40 15.25
C PRO A 15 7.72 -6.59 14.68
N ASP A 16 7.03 -7.68 14.32
CA ASP A 16 7.64 -8.88 13.74
C ASP A 16 7.59 -8.92 12.19
N GLY A 17 7.27 -7.80 11.53
CA GLY A 17 6.99 -7.79 10.09
C GLY A 17 5.65 -8.43 9.70
N LYS A 18 4.84 -8.83 10.68
CA LYS A 18 3.52 -9.45 10.45
C LYS A 18 2.51 -8.41 9.93
N PRO A 19 1.59 -8.81 9.04
CA PRO A 19 0.50 -7.95 8.61
C PRO A 19 -0.34 -7.45 9.80
N CYS A 20 -0.57 -6.14 9.88
CA CYS A 20 -1.48 -5.55 10.85
C CYS A 20 -2.84 -5.26 10.23
N TYR A 21 -3.89 -5.47 11.01
CA TYR A 21 -5.28 -5.30 10.61
C TYR A 21 -6.02 -4.38 11.59
N LEU A 22 -6.95 -3.58 11.06
CA LEU A 22 -7.81 -2.65 11.79
C LEU A 22 -9.28 -2.99 11.50
N SER A 23 -10.17 -2.96 12.49
CA SER A 23 -11.61 -3.15 12.23
C SER A 23 -12.17 -2.03 11.35
N THR A 24 -13.01 -2.37 10.37
CA THR A 24 -13.66 -1.39 9.47
C THR A 24 -14.91 -0.74 10.06
N ASP A 25 -15.33 -1.12 11.27
CA ASP A 25 -16.54 -0.58 11.93
C ASP A 25 -16.50 0.95 12.12
N ASP A 26 -15.29 1.51 12.28
CA ASP A 26 -15.04 2.95 12.33
C ASP A 26 -14.16 3.37 11.13
N SER A 27 -14.73 3.33 9.93
CA SER A 27 -14.04 3.66 8.68
C SER A 27 -13.47 5.09 8.64
N GLY A 28 -13.97 6.00 9.50
CA GLY A 28 -13.49 7.38 9.68
C GLY A 28 -12.55 7.60 10.87
N GLY A 29 -12.23 6.55 11.62
CA GLY A 29 -11.43 6.60 12.84
C GLY A 29 -10.02 7.15 12.62
N TYR A 30 -9.37 7.58 13.70
CA TYR A 30 -8.00 8.13 13.65
C TYR A 30 -6.99 7.20 12.96
N MET A 31 -7.08 5.90 13.25
CA MET A 31 -6.21 4.89 12.62
C MET A 31 -6.48 4.70 11.12
N SER A 32 -7.74 4.81 10.69
CA SER A 32 -8.10 4.72 9.27
C SER A 32 -7.54 5.91 8.49
N ARG A 33 -7.69 7.13 9.02
CA ARG A 33 -7.09 8.34 8.41
C ARG A 33 -5.57 8.31 8.41
N LEU A 34 -4.95 7.78 9.46
CA LEU A 34 -3.51 7.57 9.49
C LEU A 34 -3.06 6.58 8.41
N ALA A 35 -3.82 5.49 8.22
CA ALA A 35 -3.59 4.57 7.12
C ALA A 35 -3.69 5.26 5.76
N ASP A 36 -4.74 6.04 5.51
CA ASP A 36 -4.89 6.78 4.25
C ASP A 36 -3.70 7.73 3.97
N ASN A 37 -3.24 8.45 5.01
CA ASN A 37 -2.09 9.35 4.89
C ASN A 37 -0.80 8.58 4.57
N ILE A 38 -0.55 7.45 5.24
CA ILE A 38 0.65 6.65 4.99
C ILE A 38 0.60 5.99 3.61
N GLU A 39 -0.57 5.50 3.19
CA GLU A 39 -0.77 5.02 1.81
C GLU A 39 -0.43 6.11 0.79
N ALA A 40 -0.90 7.34 1.00
CA ALA A 40 -0.61 8.46 0.10
C ALA A 40 0.90 8.79 0.04
N VAL A 41 1.59 8.78 1.19
CA VAL A 41 3.04 8.99 1.25
C VAL A 41 3.79 7.86 0.52
N GLN A 42 3.45 6.60 0.76
CA GLN A 42 4.08 5.45 0.08
C GLN A 42 3.89 5.52 -1.43
N LEU A 43 2.69 5.86 -1.91
CA LEU A 43 2.42 6.01 -3.34
C LEU A 43 3.19 7.19 -3.96
N GLY A 44 3.32 8.31 -3.24
CA GLY A 44 4.13 9.46 -3.65
C GLY A 44 5.60 9.08 -3.79
N MET A 45 6.18 8.45 -2.76
CA MET A 45 7.57 7.97 -2.81
C MET A 45 7.81 6.97 -3.94
N ALA A 46 6.85 6.09 -4.21
CA ALA A 46 6.95 5.16 -5.33
C ALA A 46 6.93 5.88 -6.69
N ALA A 47 6.13 6.94 -6.84
CA ALA A 47 6.12 7.77 -8.05
C ALA A 47 7.46 8.48 -8.25
N ASP A 48 7.98 9.13 -7.22
CA ASP A 48 9.29 9.82 -7.26
C ASP A 48 10.42 8.84 -7.62
N LEU A 49 10.40 7.63 -7.05
CA LEU A 49 11.38 6.59 -7.34
C LEU A 49 11.31 6.12 -8.80
N VAL A 50 10.11 5.99 -9.36
CA VAL A 50 9.93 5.61 -10.78
C VAL A 50 10.54 6.67 -11.70
N GLU A 51 10.39 7.96 -11.39
CA GLU A 51 11.01 9.04 -12.15
C GLU A 51 12.54 8.97 -12.06
N GLN A 52 13.08 8.76 -10.86
CA GLN A 52 14.51 8.65 -10.63
C GLN A 52 15.11 7.45 -11.38
N VAL A 53 14.51 6.27 -11.28
CA VAL A 53 15.00 5.06 -11.96
C VAL A 53 14.92 5.23 -13.48
N SER A 54 13.87 5.86 -14.00
CA SER A 54 13.74 6.15 -15.43
C SER A 54 14.86 7.05 -15.94
N ALA A 55 15.28 8.05 -15.15
CA ALA A 55 16.39 8.92 -15.49
C ALA A 55 17.72 8.16 -15.57
N VAL A 56 18.00 7.28 -14.60
CA VAL A 56 19.26 6.52 -14.59
C VAL A 56 19.30 5.43 -15.67
N LEU A 57 18.16 4.80 -15.99
CA LEU A 57 18.08 3.87 -17.12
C LEU A 57 18.35 4.55 -18.48
N GLY A 58 18.12 5.86 -18.58
CA GLY A 58 18.46 6.67 -19.75
C GLY A 58 19.94 7.06 -19.82
N ASP A 59 20.70 6.91 -18.74
CA ASP A 59 22.12 7.24 -18.67
C ASP A 59 22.99 6.03 -19.05
N GLN A 60 23.67 6.11 -20.19
CA GLN A 60 24.59 5.05 -20.65
C GLN A 60 25.86 4.93 -19.80
N GLY A 61 26.09 5.86 -18.88
CA GLY A 61 27.18 5.81 -17.89
C GLY A 61 26.84 5.09 -16.59
N ALA A 62 25.58 4.68 -16.38
CA ALA A 62 25.14 4.09 -15.11
C ALA A 62 25.88 2.79 -14.79
N GLY A 63 26.49 2.73 -13.61
CA GLY A 63 27.23 1.56 -13.16
C GLY A 63 26.32 0.39 -12.80
N SER A 64 26.84 -0.84 -12.90
CA SER A 64 26.09 -2.04 -12.50
C SER A 64 25.71 -2.05 -11.00
N GLU A 65 26.43 -1.31 -10.16
CA GLU A 65 26.13 -1.16 -8.73
C GLU A 65 24.92 -0.25 -8.50
N ASP A 66 24.87 0.89 -9.20
CA ASP A 66 23.73 1.82 -9.16
C ASP A 66 22.44 1.13 -9.64
N LEU A 67 22.53 0.32 -10.70
CA LEU A 67 21.40 -0.48 -11.19
C LEU A 67 20.90 -1.50 -10.16
N ARG A 68 21.80 -2.20 -9.45
CA ARG A 68 21.40 -3.14 -8.39
C ARG A 68 20.77 -2.43 -7.21
N HIS A 69 21.31 -1.28 -6.83
CA HIS A 69 20.75 -0.46 -5.75
C HIS A 69 19.33 -0.01 -6.10
N MET A 70 19.14 0.58 -7.29
CA MET A 70 17.81 1.00 -7.75
C MET A 70 16.79 -0.13 -7.86
N LEU A 71 17.20 -1.31 -8.33
CA LEU A 71 16.31 -2.48 -8.36
C LEU A 71 15.89 -2.93 -6.95
N THR A 72 16.77 -2.77 -5.95
CA THR A 72 16.45 -3.06 -4.55
C THR A 72 15.41 -2.10 -4.02
N GLU A 73 15.62 -0.80 -4.22
CA GLU A 73 14.67 0.25 -3.83
C GLU A 73 13.32 0.06 -4.53
N LEU A 74 13.32 -0.23 -5.83
CA LEU A 74 12.11 -0.46 -6.62
C LEU A 74 11.32 -1.67 -6.12
N THR A 75 12.02 -2.74 -5.74
CA THR A 75 11.38 -3.93 -5.15
C THR A 75 10.73 -3.61 -3.80
N GLY A 76 11.36 -2.73 -3.00
CA GLY A 76 10.78 -2.21 -1.77
C GLY A 76 9.50 -1.41 -2.02
N ALA A 77 9.57 -0.40 -2.88
CA ALA A 77 8.43 0.43 -3.23
C ALA A 77 7.27 -0.39 -3.83
N LEU A 78 7.55 -1.37 -4.69
CA LEU A 78 6.53 -2.26 -5.25
C LEU A 78 5.83 -3.10 -4.18
N ARG A 79 6.56 -3.55 -3.15
CA ARG A 79 5.95 -4.28 -2.03
C ARG A 79 4.96 -3.38 -1.27
N ASP A 80 5.32 -2.13 -1.05
CA ASP A 80 4.46 -1.16 -0.39
C ASP A 80 3.22 -0.86 -1.24
N VAL A 81 3.39 -0.60 -2.55
CA VAL A 81 2.30 -0.39 -3.50
C VAL A 81 1.34 -1.59 -3.53
N LEU A 82 1.85 -2.83 -3.57
CA LEU A 82 1.03 -4.03 -3.53
C LEU A 82 0.22 -4.13 -2.23
N ARG A 83 0.81 -3.73 -1.10
CA ARG A 83 0.13 -3.70 0.20
C ARG A 83 -1.01 -2.68 0.20
N VAL A 84 -0.77 -1.47 -0.32
CA VAL A 84 -1.80 -0.43 -0.49
C VAL A 84 -2.93 -0.91 -1.39
N ALA A 85 -2.61 -1.48 -2.55
CA ALA A 85 -3.59 -2.00 -3.49
C ALA A 85 -4.47 -3.10 -2.87
N THR A 86 -3.86 -4.01 -2.09
CA THR A 86 -4.57 -5.07 -1.36
C THR A 86 -5.50 -4.48 -0.30
N SER A 87 -5.01 -3.55 0.52
CA SER A 87 -5.80 -2.82 1.52
C SER A 87 -7.05 -2.19 0.91
N ARG A 88 -6.88 -1.40 -0.16
CA ARG A 88 -7.98 -0.71 -0.83
C ARG A 88 -8.94 -1.66 -1.54
N GLY A 89 -8.42 -2.71 -2.17
CA GLY A 89 -9.25 -3.74 -2.81
C GLY A 89 -10.21 -4.41 -1.83
N HIS A 90 -9.73 -4.73 -0.62
CA HIS A 90 -10.61 -5.23 0.44
C HIS A 90 -11.67 -4.21 0.85
N LEU A 91 -11.28 -2.95 1.11
CA LEU A 91 -12.22 -1.88 1.49
C LEU A 91 -13.33 -1.65 0.45
N LEU A 92 -13.00 -1.74 -0.84
CA LEU A 92 -13.98 -1.66 -1.93
C LEU A 92 -14.98 -2.82 -1.87
N ALA A 93 -14.51 -4.05 -1.69
CA ALA A 93 -15.36 -5.24 -1.58
C ALA A 93 -16.30 -5.18 -0.35
N VAL A 94 -15.83 -4.66 0.78
CA VAL A 94 -16.67 -4.43 1.98
C VAL A 94 -17.78 -3.42 1.66
N SER A 95 -17.42 -2.31 1.02
CA SER A 95 -18.34 -1.21 0.71
C SER A 95 -19.44 -1.62 -0.27
N GLU A 96 -19.11 -2.42 -1.29
CA GLU A 96 -20.09 -3.00 -2.23
C GLU A 96 -21.06 -3.97 -1.52
N SER A 97 -20.57 -4.75 -0.56
CA SER A 97 -21.39 -5.68 0.22
C SER A 97 -22.39 -4.94 1.13
N GLN A 98 -21.98 -3.83 1.75
CA GLN A 98 -22.88 -3.02 2.59
C GLN A 98 -23.92 -2.24 1.76
N SER A 99 -23.55 -1.82 0.55
CA SER A 99 -24.45 -1.12 -0.37
C SER A 99 -25.57 -2.02 -0.89
N THR A 100 -25.26 -3.30 -1.19
CA THR A 100 -26.26 -4.28 -1.62
C THR A 100 -27.17 -4.74 -0.48
N ALA A 101 -26.66 -4.82 0.76
CA ALA A 101 -27.45 -5.17 1.94
C ALA A 101 -28.45 -4.08 2.37
N SER A 102 -28.20 -2.80 2.05
CA SER A 102 -29.09 -1.68 2.41
C SER A 102 -30.25 -1.46 1.45
N LEU A 103 -30.30 -2.19 0.32
CA LEU A 103 -31.34 -2.08 -0.71
C LEU A 103 -32.42 -3.18 -0.67
N GLY A 104 -32.33 -4.15 0.25
CA GLY A 104 -33.29 -5.24 0.43
C GLY A 104 -34.09 -5.11 1.72
#